data_AF-A0A329RR34-F1
#
_entry.id   AF-A0A329RR34-F1
#
_cell.length_a   1.000
_cell.length_b   1.000
_cell.length_c   1.000
_cell.angle_alpha   90.00
_cell.angle_beta   90.00
_cell.angle_gamma   90.00
#
_symmetry.space_group_name_H-M   'P 1'
#
loop_
_entity.id
_entity.type
_entity.pdbx_description
1 polymer ?
#
loop_
_entity_poly.entity_id
_entity_poly.type
_entity_poly.pdbx_seq_one_letter_code
_entity_poly.pdbx_strand_id
1 'polypeptide(L)'
;MKQDRAAASEEDARRAPDTVDGSVVEGLQGETGGTKRKRYVHSEMNQEKTNELLQDMGIHVELAPTLPEPKPVERFQWDAESGQSATEEEQRKRYIAYIEENIGSVLTDEDLCVFGVEKESDILDVGLPGYNTNLVGRTDILILSALVKEDESNLDLLPEAKMLIDVKRESGEDSVCQTMSQLIALDVLTNEPVMALLTNLTDSWQFFWISEKMDPDQVTMKHAKISKPSEAFEIIRSLLSQSTANTEITLPCIQEPVKRRKLDRMLPAVNASAGVASCVERYNDITSVTGPDVEFARATANQIVRNIPAFRKYA
;
A
#
# COMPACT_ATOMS: atom_id res chain seq x y z
N MET A 1 -61.97 20.96 57.01
CA MET A 1 -62.02 21.66 58.30
C MET A 1 -60.73 21.30 59.05
N LYS A 2 -60.13 22.30 59.72
CA LYS A 2 -58.76 22.43 60.29
C LYS A 2 -58.21 21.16 61.00
N GLN A 3 -56.96 20.73 60.83
CA GLN A 3 -55.63 21.30 61.17
C GLN A 3 -55.18 21.02 62.63
N ASP A 4 -54.03 20.33 62.76
CA ASP A 4 -52.97 20.40 63.80
C ASP A 4 -51.80 19.56 63.23
N ARG A 5 -50.59 20.01 62.85
CA ARG A 5 -49.56 20.96 63.31
C ARG A 5 -48.62 20.40 64.40
N ALA A 6 -47.48 19.87 63.95
CA ALA A 6 -46.16 19.89 64.63
C ALA A 6 -45.10 19.83 63.51
N ALA A 7 -44.42 20.93 63.18
CA ALA A 7 -43.21 21.48 63.80
C ALA A 7 -41.93 20.93 63.14
N ALA A 8 -41.04 21.86 62.81
CA ALA A 8 -39.99 21.79 61.79
C ALA A 8 -38.64 21.26 62.29
N SER A 9 -37.80 20.78 61.37
CA SER A 9 -36.43 21.29 61.24
C SER A 9 -35.92 21.09 59.81
N GLU A 10 -35.51 22.19 59.20
CA GLU A 10 -34.88 22.32 57.89
C GLU A 10 -33.46 22.79 58.20
N GLU A 11 -32.44 21.95 58.02
CA GLU A 11 -31.08 22.40 57.66
C GLU A 11 -30.16 21.24 57.24
N ASP A 12 -29.40 21.54 56.20
CA ASP A 12 -28.11 20.98 55.78
C ASP A 12 -28.00 19.66 55.00
N ALA A 13 -28.11 19.84 53.68
CA ALA A 13 -26.98 19.83 52.75
C ALA A 13 -26.13 18.55 52.56
N ARG A 14 -25.90 18.28 51.26
CA ARG A 14 -24.87 17.41 50.65
C ARG A 14 -25.21 15.91 50.61
N ARG A 15 -26.08 15.53 49.68
CA ARG A 15 -26.04 14.19 49.10
C ARG A 15 -25.32 14.27 47.75
N ALA A 16 -24.09 13.79 47.74
CA ALA A 16 -23.29 13.59 46.54
C ALA A 16 -24.02 12.63 45.57
N PRO A 17 -23.90 12.80 44.25
CA PRO A 17 -24.34 11.78 43.31
C PRO A 17 -23.49 10.53 43.47
N ASP A 18 -24.18 9.39 43.41
CA ASP A 18 -23.63 8.05 43.55
C ASP A 18 -22.36 7.85 42.72
N THR A 19 -21.35 7.33 43.40
CA THR A 19 -20.05 6.98 42.85
C THR A 19 -20.25 5.94 41.76
N VAL A 20 -19.94 6.31 40.52
CA VAL A 20 -19.81 5.37 39.41
C VAL A 20 -18.69 4.39 39.78
N ASP A 21 -19.06 3.11 39.78
CA ASP A 21 -18.20 1.98 40.12
C ASP A 21 -16.88 2.01 39.33
N GLY A 22 -15.77 2.05 40.05
CA GLY A 22 -14.40 2.17 39.53
C GLY A 22 -13.88 0.91 38.84
N SER A 23 -14.75 -0.02 38.45
CA SER A 23 -14.42 -1.27 37.76
C SER A 23 -14.48 -1.15 36.23
N VAL A 24 -14.98 -0.03 35.68
CA VAL A 24 -15.08 0.20 34.23
C VAL A 24 -13.86 0.97 33.67
N VAL A 25 -13.00 1.54 34.54
CA VAL A 25 -11.84 2.36 34.14
C VAL A 25 -10.54 1.56 33.95
N GLU A 26 -10.47 0.30 34.41
CA GLU A 26 -9.27 -0.54 34.21
C GLU A 26 -9.19 -1.20 32.82
N GLY A 27 -10.27 -1.17 32.04
CA GLY A 27 -10.28 -1.66 30.65
C GLY A 27 -9.88 -0.63 29.59
N LEU A 28 -9.64 0.63 29.98
CA LEU A 28 -9.44 1.76 29.06
C LEU A 28 -8.06 2.42 29.17
N GLN A 29 -7.16 1.87 29.99
CA GLN A 29 -5.74 2.25 30.03
C GLN A 29 -4.90 1.31 29.14
N GLY A 30 -5.29 1.20 27.87
CA GLY A 30 -4.43 0.68 26.82
C GLY A 30 -3.71 1.84 26.14
N GLU A 31 -2.42 2.00 26.46
CA GLU A 31 -1.43 2.73 25.65
C GLU A 31 -1.60 4.27 25.51
N THR A 32 -1.58 4.99 26.64
CA THR A 32 -1.12 6.41 26.65
C THR A 32 0.41 6.48 26.66
N GLY A 33 1.01 5.93 25.62
CA GLY A 33 2.35 6.29 25.17
C GLY A 33 2.20 6.64 23.71
N GLY A 34 2.62 7.83 23.28
CA GLY A 34 2.70 8.15 21.86
C GLY A 34 3.65 7.15 21.19
N THR A 35 3.11 6.01 20.74
CA THR A 35 3.90 4.97 20.11
C THR A 35 4.52 5.59 18.87
N LYS A 36 5.86 5.69 18.86
CA LYS A 36 6.60 6.13 17.69
C LYS A 36 6.07 5.36 16.49
N ARG A 37 5.68 6.10 15.46
CA ARG A 37 5.11 5.57 14.22
C ARG A 37 6.04 4.48 13.68
N LYS A 38 5.49 3.31 13.32
CA LYS A 38 6.27 2.26 12.67
C LYS A 38 6.67 2.77 11.28
N ARG A 39 7.95 2.72 10.95
CA ARG A 39 8.48 3.16 9.66
C ARG A 39 9.18 1.97 9.01
N TYR A 40 8.68 1.56 7.86
CA TYR A 40 9.32 0.54 7.02
C TYR A 40 9.93 1.21 5.80
N VAL A 41 11.25 1.11 5.67
CA VAL A 41 11.96 1.54 4.46
C VAL A 41 12.03 0.37 3.50
N HIS A 42 11.58 0.55 2.25
CA HIS A 42 11.45 -0.53 1.27
C HIS A 42 12.75 -1.31 1.09
N SER A 43 13.90 -0.62 0.98
CA SER A 43 15.22 -1.23 0.80
C SER A 43 15.76 -1.96 2.04
N GLU A 44 15.11 -1.80 3.20
CA GLU A 44 15.48 -2.46 4.45
C GLU A 44 14.50 -3.56 4.85
N MET A 45 13.56 -3.91 3.97
CA MET A 45 12.60 -4.97 4.20
C MET A 45 13.30 -6.33 4.18
N ASN A 46 12.89 -7.17 5.12
CA ASN A 46 13.32 -8.56 5.24
C ASN A 46 12.09 -9.40 5.64
N GLN A 47 12.29 -10.70 5.82
CA GLN A 47 11.19 -11.61 6.14
C GLN A 47 10.45 -11.24 7.44
N GLU A 48 11.17 -10.85 8.49
CA GLU A 48 10.58 -10.49 9.79
C GLU A 48 9.69 -9.25 9.68
N LYS A 49 10.21 -8.16 9.11
CA LYS A 49 9.47 -6.91 8.90
C LYS A 49 8.27 -7.11 7.97
N THR A 50 8.43 -7.94 6.95
CA THR A 50 7.35 -8.25 6.00
C THR A 50 6.25 -9.04 6.68
N ASN A 51 6.59 -10.07 7.45
CA ASN A 51 5.61 -10.85 8.20
C ASN A 51 4.82 -9.98 9.18
N GLU A 52 5.50 -9.10 9.91
CA GLU A 52 4.85 -8.13 10.80
C GLU A 52 3.89 -7.21 10.03
N LEU A 53 4.35 -6.59 8.95
CA LEU A 53 3.54 -5.69 8.12
C LEU A 53 2.30 -6.40 7.55
N LEU A 54 2.48 -7.58 6.96
CA LEU A 54 1.39 -8.33 6.35
C LEU A 54 0.40 -8.84 7.41
N GLN A 55 0.88 -9.28 8.58
CA GLN A 55 0.03 -9.70 9.69
C GLN A 55 -0.80 -8.52 10.24
N ASP A 56 -0.18 -7.36 10.45
CA ASP A 56 -0.86 -6.14 10.91
C ASP A 56 -1.99 -5.74 9.93
N MET A 57 -1.78 -5.97 8.63
CA MET A 57 -2.75 -5.64 7.57
C MET A 57 -3.74 -6.77 7.22
N GLY A 58 -3.60 -7.96 7.83
CA GLY A 58 -4.42 -9.12 7.48
C GLY A 58 -4.21 -9.59 6.02
N ILE A 59 -2.99 -9.49 5.50
CA ILE A 59 -2.63 -9.91 4.14
C ILE A 59 -1.95 -11.27 4.17
N HIS A 60 -2.46 -12.21 3.37
CA HIS A 60 -1.84 -13.52 3.13
C HIS A 60 -1.24 -13.58 1.72
N VAL A 61 -0.12 -14.28 1.56
CA VAL A 61 0.57 -14.43 0.27
C VAL A 61 0.35 -15.81 -0.29
N GLU A 62 -0.11 -15.90 -1.55
CA GLU A 62 -0.34 -17.15 -2.24
C GLU A 62 0.35 -17.22 -3.60
N LEU A 63 0.93 -18.37 -3.92
CA LEU A 63 1.49 -18.63 -5.24
C LEU A 63 0.35 -18.91 -6.24
N ALA A 64 0.35 -18.18 -7.34
CA ALA A 64 -0.49 -18.44 -8.49
C ALA A 64 0.19 -19.45 -9.43
N PRO A 65 -0.51 -20.53 -9.85
CA PRO A 65 0.05 -21.52 -10.74
C PRO A 65 0.29 -20.93 -12.14
N THR A 66 1.44 -21.29 -12.72
CA THR A 66 1.85 -20.85 -14.06
C THR A 66 1.93 -22.02 -15.03
N LEU A 67 1.66 -21.74 -16.30
CA LEU A 67 1.75 -22.68 -17.42
C LEU A 67 2.88 -22.22 -18.36
N PRO A 68 3.87 -23.08 -18.67
CA PRO A 68 4.94 -22.71 -19.59
C PRO A 68 4.43 -22.57 -21.02
N GLU A 69 4.90 -21.55 -21.75
CA GLU A 69 4.63 -21.36 -23.17
C GLU A 69 5.89 -21.54 -24.06
N PRO A 70 5.72 -21.93 -25.34
CA PRO A 70 6.84 -22.41 -26.17
C PRO A 70 7.66 -21.34 -26.90
N LYS A 71 7.51 -20.03 -26.65
CA LYS A 71 8.24 -18.99 -27.42
C LYS A 71 9.47 -18.47 -26.68
N PRO A 72 10.68 -18.40 -27.29
CA PRO A 72 11.83 -17.71 -26.72
C PRO A 72 11.90 -16.23 -27.14
N VAL A 73 12.37 -15.37 -26.23
CA VAL A 73 12.82 -13.98 -26.49
C VAL A 73 14.26 -13.88 -25.96
N GLU A 74 15.05 -12.98 -26.53
CA GLU A 74 16.43 -12.75 -26.11
C GLU A 74 16.49 -12.21 -24.67
N ARG A 75 17.49 -12.65 -23.90
CA ARG A 75 17.66 -12.24 -22.50
C ARG A 75 18.41 -10.93 -22.43
N PHE A 76 18.14 -10.14 -21.39
CA PHE A 76 18.96 -8.97 -21.10
C PHE A 76 20.40 -9.35 -20.79
N GLN A 77 21.37 -8.55 -21.25
CA GLN A 77 22.79 -8.77 -20.98
C GLN A 77 23.31 -7.73 -19.99
N TRP A 78 23.72 -8.20 -18.80
CA TRP A 78 24.24 -7.36 -17.72
C TRP A 78 25.69 -6.95 -17.99
N ASP A 79 26.08 -5.75 -17.56
CA ASP A 79 27.39 -5.17 -17.90
C ASP A 79 28.60 -5.96 -17.43
N ALA A 80 28.53 -6.50 -16.21
CA ALA A 80 29.57 -7.36 -15.66
C ALA A 80 29.75 -8.68 -16.43
N GLU A 81 28.76 -9.10 -17.22
CA GLU A 81 28.87 -10.25 -18.14
C GLU A 81 29.54 -9.85 -19.46
N SER A 82 29.41 -8.58 -19.87
CA SER A 82 30.07 -7.99 -21.05
C SER A 82 31.48 -7.45 -20.78
N GLY A 83 31.97 -7.52 -19.52
CA GLY A 83 33.28 -7.01 -19.12
C GLY A 83 33.38 -5.49 -19.03
N GLN A 84 32.24 -4.78 -19.03
CA GLN A 84 32.15 -3.33 -18.86
C GLN A 84 31.72 -2.99 -17.42
N SER A 85 32.26 -1.91 -16.86
CA SER A 85 31.84 -1.38 -15.56
C SER A 85 30.98 -0.13 -15.79
N ALA A 86 29.72 -0.32 -16.16
CA ALA A 86 28.78 0.77 -16.24
C ALA A 86 28.41 1.31 -14.85
N THR A 87 28.16 2.60 -14.78
CA THR A 87 27.52 3.22 -13.61
C THR A 87 26.10 2.70 -13.44
N GLU A 88 25.52 2.84 -12.25
CA GLU A 88 24.13 2.43 -12.01
C GLU A 88 23.13 3.18 -12.91
N GLU A 89 23.41 4.45 -13.24
CA GLU A 89 22.59 5.27 -14.13
C GLU A 89 22.65 4.77 -15.58
N GLU A 90 23.84 4.42 -16.08
CA GLU A 90 24.01 3.82 -17.41
C GLU A 90 23.31 2.46 -17.50
N GLN A 91 23.48 1.63 -16.46
CA GLN A 91 22.82 0.33 -16.37
C GLN A 91 21.29 0.48 -16.35
N ARG A 92 20.78 1.52 -15.68
CA ARG A 92 19.36 1.89 -15.67
C ARG A 92 18.84 2.26 -17.05
N LYS A 93 19.54 3.16 -17.74
CA LYS A 93 19.17 3.56 -19.11
C LYS A 93 19.10 2.35 -20.04
N ARG A 94 20.01 1.39 -19.89
CA ARG A 94 20.02 0.15 -20.70
C ARG A 94 18.82 -0.75 -20.44
N TYR A 95 18.49 -1.04 -19.18
CA TYR A 95 17.34 -1.90 -18.93
C TYR A 95 16.01 -1.21 -19.25
N ILE A 96 15.93 0.12 -19.11
CA ILE A 96 14.74 0.88 -19.53
C ILE A 96 14.56 0.74 -21.04
N ALA A 97 15.62 0.96 -21.82
CA ALA A 97 15.58 0.79 -23.27
C ALA A 97 15.18 -0.64 -23.68
N TYR A 98 15.71 -1.67 -22.99
CA TYR A 98 15.34 -3.05 -23.22
C TYR A 98 13.86 -3.32 -22.94
N ILE A 99 13.29 -2.75 -21.87
CA ILE A 99 11.86 -2.88 -21.58
C ILE A 99 11.06 -2.15 -22.67
N GLU A 100 11.38 -0.88 -22.97
CA GLU A 100 10.70 -0.09 -23.99
C GLU A 100 10.72 -0.76 -25.38
N GLU A 101 11.82 -1.41 -25.77
CA GLU A 101 11.92 -2.17 -27.02
C GLU A 101 10.90 -3.34 -27.08
N ASN A 102 10.65 -4.01 -25.95
CA ASN A 102 9.82 -5.22 -25.90
C ASN A 102 8.31 -4.94 -25.69
N ILE A 103 7.94 -3.75 -25.21
CA ILE A 103 6.55 -3.37 -24.96
C ILE A 103 6.15 -2.03 -25.61
N GLY A 104 7.02 -1.42 -26.43
CA GLY A 104 6.84 -0.06 -26.95
C GLY A 104 5.55 0.17 -27.74
N SER A 105 5.06 -0.85 -28.45
CA SER A 105 3.81 -0.75 -29.21
C SER A 105 2.62 -0.50 -28.28
N VAL A 106 2.48 -1.28 -27.20
CA VAL A 106 1.35 -1.11 -26.26
C VAL A 106 1.49 0.17 -25.44
N LEU A 107 2.71 0.60 -25.15
CA LEU A 107 2.94 1.89 -24.49
C LEU A 107 2.41 3.05 -25.35
N THR A 108 2.65 2.99 -26.66
CA THR A 108 2.18 4.01 -27.61
C THR A 108 0.67 3.96 -27.76
N ASP A 109 0.08 2.76 -27.89
CA ASP A 109 -1.35 2.59 -28.10
C ASP A 109 -2.19 3.04 -26.88
N GLU A 110 -1.63 2.91 -25.67
CA GLU A 110 -2.32 3.21 -24.41
C GLU A 110 -1.87 4.55 -23.76
N ASP A 111 -1.10 5.38 -24.48
CA ASP A 111 -0.53 6.64 -23.97
C ASP A 111 0.24 6.49 -22.63
N LEU A 112 1.00 5.40 -22.51
CA LEU A 112 1.83 5.06 -21.34
C LEU A 112 3.31 5.25 -21.64
N CYS A 113 4.11 5.23 -20.58
CA CYS A 113 5.56 5.28 -20.67
C CYS A 113 6.25 4.42 -19.61
N VAL A 114 7.50 4.05 -19.88
CA VAL A 114 8.42 3.50 -18.89
C VAL A 114 9.19 4.67 -18.30
N PHE A 115 9.09 4.86 -16.99
CA PHE A 115 9.73 5.95 -16.27
C PHE A 115 10.73 5.39 -15.25
N GLY A 116 12.01 5.74 -15.40
CA GLY A 116 13.05 5.41 -14.43
C GLY A 116 13.02 6.38 -13.26
N VAL A 117 12.93 5.86 -12.04
CA VAL A 117 12.85 6.70 -10.84
C VAL A 117 14.25 7.01 -10.33
N GLU A 118 14.52 8.31 -10.13
CA GLU A 118 15.83 8.77 -9.66
C GLU A 118 16.09 8.52 -8.18
N LYS A 119 17.37 8.50 -7.79
CA LYS A 119 17.79 8.13 -6.43
C LYS A 119 17.33 9.09 -5.35
N GLU A 120 16.99 10.31 -5.71
CA GLU A 120 16.60 11.37 -4.81
C GLU A 120 15.07 11.41 -4.62
N SER A 121 14.33 10.54 -5.32
CA SER A 121 12.88 10.59 -5.40
C SER A 121 12.21 9.45 -4.62
N ASP A 122 11.74 9.74 -3.41
CA ASP A 122 11.00 8.80 -2.56
C ASP A 122 9.50 8.83 -2.90
N ILE A 123 9.19 8.52 -4.16
CA ILE A 123 7.83 8.62 -4.72
C ILE A 123 6.79 7.67 -4.08
N LEU A 124 7.25 6.64 -3.38
CA LEU A 124 6.41 5.63 -2.72
C LEU A 124 6.22 5.90 -1.22
N ASP A 125 6.62 7.08 -0.74
CA ASP A 125 6.34 7.51 0.63
C ASP A 125 4.82 7.63 0.86
N VAL A 126 4.31 6.82 1.79
CA VAL A 126 2.87 6.78 2.09
C VAL A 126 2.56 6.35 3.51
N GLY A 127 1.60 7.06 4.12
CA GLY A 127 0.95 6.61 5.35
C GLY A 127 -0.16 5.60 5.06
N LEU A 128 -0.09 4.43 5.71
CA LEU A 128 -1.10 3.39 5.52
C LEU A 128 -2.45 3.81 6.17
N PRO A 129 -3.55 3.88 5.40
CA PRO A 129 -4.85 4.29 5.93
C PRO A 129 -5.32 3.34 7.04
N GLY A 130 -5.71 3.90 8.18
CA GLY A 130 -6.14 3.11 9.35
C GLY A 130 -5.02 2.53 10.21
N TYR A 131 -3.76 2.73 9.86
CA TYR A 131 -2.60 2.19 10.60
C TYR A 131 -1.65 3.29 11.07
N ASN A 132 -0.94 3.04 12.17
CA ASN A 132 0.15 3.91 12.65
C ASN A 132 1.50 3.54 12.01
N THR A 133 1.49 3.39 10.69
CA THR A 133 2.61 2.89 9.88
C THR A 133 2.81 3.75 8.64
N ASN A 134 4.05 3.97 8.23
CA ASN A 134 4.37 4.42 6.87
C ASN A 134 5.38 3.51 6.21
N LEU A 135 5.19 3.42 4.89
CA LEU A 135 6.12 2.83 3.96
C LEU A 135 6.89 3.99 3.31
N VAL A 136 8.19 3.79 3.14
CA VAL A 136 9.09 4.85 2.68
C VAL A 136 10.06 4.30 1.64
N GLY A 137 10.26 5.09 0.59
CA GLY A 137 11.28 4.89 -0.42
C GLY A 137 10.72 4.97 -1.83
N ARG A 138 11.28 4.13 -2.70
CA ARG A 138 11.02 4.16 -4.15
C ARG A 138 11.05 2.78 -4.78
N THR A 139 10.80 2.75 -6.08
CA THR A 139 11.07 1.62 -6.98
C THR A 139 12.10 2.04 -8.02
N ASP A 140 12.53 1.14 -8.90
CA ASP A 140 13.46 1.47 -9.98
C ASP A 140 12.72 2.04 -11.21
N ILE A 141 11.54 1.49 -11.50
CA ILE A 141 10.77 1.83 -12.70
C ILE A 141 9.27 1.86 -12.39
N LEU A 142 8.56 2.79 -13.02
CA LEU A 142 7.11 2.78 -13.12
C LEU A 142 6.65 2.68 -14.58
N ILE A 143 5.51 2.03 -14.79
CA ILE A 143 4.73 2.16 -16.02
C ILE A 143 3.46 2.95 -15.68
N LEU A 144 3.34 4.13 -16.27
CA LEU A 144 2.30 5.12 -15.98
C LEU A 144 2.06 6.04 -17.19
N SER A 145 1.09 6.95 -17.10
CA SER A 145 0.72 7.88 -18.18
C SER A 145 1.93 8.62 -18.75
N ALA A 146 1.99 8.76 -20.08
CA ALA A 146 3.03 9.50 -20.78
C ALA A 146 3.09 10.99 -20.42
N LEU A 147 2.06 11.53 -19.75
CA LEU A 147 2.03 12.90 -19.23
C LEU A 147 3.25 13.24 -18.34
N VAL A 148 3.83 12.26 -17.65
CA VAL A 148 5.02 12.49 -16.82
C VAL A 148 6.28 12.76 -17.65
N LYS A 149 6.32 12.34 -18.92
CA LYS A 149 7.42 12.69 -19.84
C LYS A 149 7.28 14.12 -20.38
N GLU A 150 6.07 14.68 -20.36
CA GLU A 150 5.84 16.08 -20.75
C GLU A 150 6.14 17.05 -19.60
N ASP A 151 5.78 16.66 -18.38
CA ASP A 151 6.04 17.40 -17.16
C ASP A 151 6.25 16.45 -15.98
N GLU A 152 7.51 16.29 -15.56
CA GLU A 152 7.92 15.41 -14.48
C GLU A 152 7.27 15.77 -13.13
N SER A 153 6.78 17.01 -12.95
CA SER A 153 6.07 17.37 -11.72
C SER A 153 4.75 16.60 -11.53
N ASN A 154 4.21 16.01 -12.60
CA ASN A 154 3.07 15.11 -12.52
C ASN A 154 3.39 13.75 -11.89
N LEU A 155 4.67 13.38 -11.76
CA LEU A 155 5.07 12.11 -11.17
C LEU A 155 4.52 11.94 -9.75
N ASP A 156 4.41 13.04 -9.00
CA ASP A 156 3.85 13.02 -7.65
C ASP A 156 2.38 12.59 -7.59
N LEU A 157 1.65 12.70 -8.71
CA LEU A 157 0.26 12.27 -8.80
C LEU A 157 0.13 10.81 -9.26
N LEU A 158 1.23 10.18 -9.71
CA LEU A 158 1.27 8.82 -10.26
C LEU A 158 0.15 8.56 -11.28
N PRO A 159 0.00 9.44 -12.31
CA PRO A 159 -1.15 9.42 -13.20
C PRO A 159 -1.24 8.09 -13.95
N GLU A 160 -2.37 7.40 -13.76
CA GLU A 160 -2.67 6.13 -14.43
C GLU A 160 -1.59 5.06 -14.27
N ALA A 161 -0.86 5.07 -13.16
CA ALA A 161 0.13 4.06 -12.86
C ALA A 161 -0.49 2.65 -12.96
N LYS A 162 0.14 1.78 -13.76
CA LYS A 162 -0.31 0.40 -14.01
C LYS A 162 0.52 -0.59 -13.22
N MET A 163 1.83 -0.36 -13.13
CA MET A 163 2.73 -1.23 -12.40
C MET A 163 4.06 -0.57 -12.02
N LEU A 164 4.73 -1.15 -11.02
CA LEU A 164 6.14 -0.91 -10.71
C LEU A 164 7.01 -2.10 -11.12
N ILE A 165 8.28 -1.83 -11.40
CA ILE A 165 9.30 -2.85 -11.69
C ILE A 165 10.52 -2.56 -10.81
N ASP A 166 10.84 -3.51 -9.93
CA ASP A 166 12.06 -3.56 -9.13
C ASP A 166 13.06 -4.47 -9.83
N VAL A 167 14.18 -3.90 -10.27
CA VAL A 167 15.16 -4.60 -11.10
C VAL A 167 16.37 -4.96 -10.23
N LYS A 168 16.59 -6.26 -10.04
CA LYS A 168 17.73 -6.77 -9.25
C LYS A 168 18.59 -7.66 -10.13
N ARG A 169 19.90 -7.39 -10.15
CA ARG A 169 20.85 -8.28 -10.80
C ARG A 169 20.82 -9.69 -10.19
N GLU A 170 20.79 -9.75 -8.87
CA GLU A 170 20.61 -10.98 -8.09
C GLU A 170 19.41 -10.78 -7.18
N SER A 171 18.37 -11.61 -7.33
CA SER A 171 17.16 -11.53 -6.52
C SER A 171 17.24 -12.49 -5.33
N GLY A 172 17.22 -11.94 -4.10
CA GLY A 172 17.12 -12.71 -2.85
C GLY A 172 15.73 -12.62 -2.21
N GLU A 173 15.55 -13.29 -1.08
CA GLU A 173 14.29 -13.21 -0.29
C GLU A 173 13.97 -11.78 0.17
N ASP A 174 15.00 -11.00 0.52
CA ASP A 174 14.84 -9.59 0.88
C ASP A 174 14.34 -8.74 -0.29
N SER A 175 14.69 -9.08 -1.54
CA SER A 175 14.15 -8.41 -2.72
C SER A 175 12.66 -8.67 -2.88
N VAL A 176 12.20 -9.90 -2.61
CA VAL A 176 10.77 -10.22 -2.61
C VAL A 176 10.03 -9.41 -1.55
N CYS A 177 10.59 -9.34 -0.33
CA CYS A 177 10.07 -8.54 0.77
C CYS A 177 9.95 -7.05 0.41
N GLN A 178 11.00 -6.49 -0.20
CA GLN A 178 11.01 -5.13 -0.71
C GLN A 178 9.87 -4.91 -1.73
N THR A 179 9.78 -5.75 -2.76
CA THR A 179 8.77 -5.60 -3.82
C THR A 179 7.33 -5.70 -3.29
N MET A 180 7.06 -6.57 -2.31
CA MET A 180 5.75 -6.66 -1.66
C MET A 180 5.37 -5.35 -0.96
N SER A 181 6.31 -4.75 -0.23
CA SER A 181 6.06 -3.46 0.44
C SER A 181 5.87 -2.32 -0.56
N GLN A 182 6.63 -2.30 -1.67
CA GLN A 182 6.46 -1.32 -2.75
C GLN A 182 5.08 -1.46 -3.43
N LEU A 183 4.61 -2.70 -3.65
CA LEU A 183 3.28 -2.97 -4.19
C LEU A 183 2.19 -2.37 -3.30
N ILE A 184 2.27 -2.60 -1.98
CA ILE A 184 1.32 -2.04 -1.01
C ILE A 184 1.33 -0.51 -1.10
N ALA A 185 2.52 0.10 -1.14
CA ALA A 185 2.64 1.55 -1.21
C ALA A 185 2.01 2.12 -2.48
N LEU A 186 2.36 1.57 -3.64
CA LEU A 186 1.81 2.01 -4.93
C LEU A 186 0.29 1.79 -4.98
N ASP A 187 -0.22 0.66 -4.48
CA ASP A 187 -1.66 0.42 -4.46
C ASP A 187 -2.39 1.44 -3.57
N VAL A 188 -1.84 1.80 -2.41
CA VAL A 188 -2.45 2.84 -1.55
C VAL A 188 -2.42 4.23 -2.19
N LEU A 189 -1.37 4.54 -2.95
CA LEU A 189 -1.19 5.84 -3.60
C LEU A 189 -2.04 6.04 -4.86
N THR A 190 -2.53 4.95 -5.46
CA THR A 190 -3.24 4.99 -6.75
C THR A 190 -4.72 4.66 -6.61
N ASN A 191 -5.53 5.14 -7.55
CA ASN A 191 -6.97 4.89 -7.55
C ASN A 191 -7.36 3.53 -8.15
N GLU A 192 -6.51 2.99 -9.03
CA GLU A 192 -6.75 1.76 -9.79
C GLU A 192 -5.85 0.62 -9.31
N PRO A 193 -6.25 -0.66 -9.46
CA PRO A 193 -5.42 -1.79 -9.06
C PRO A 193 -4.13 -1.87 -9.88
N VAL A 194 -3.01 -2.03 -9.19
CA VAL A 194 -1.67 -2.09 -9.79
C VAL A 194 -1.05 -3.47 -9.68
N MET A 195 0.04 -3.69 -10.41
CA MET A 195 0.93 -4.84 -10.22
C MET A 195 2.35 -4.42 -9.88
N ALA A 196 3.10 -5.34 -9.28
CA ALA A 196 4.53 -5.20 -9.10
C ALA A 196 5.26 -6.34 -9.80
N LEU A 197 6.45 -6.05 -10.31
CA LEU A 197 7.35 -7.02 -10.92
C LEU A 197 8.72 -6.93 -10.26
N LEU A 198 9.20 -8.04 -9.71
CA LEU A 198 10.60 -8.22 -9.34
C LEU A 198 11.28 -9.01 -10.46
N THR A 199 12.37 -8.48 -11.03
CA THR A 199 13.03 -9.16 -12.14
C THR A 199 14.53 -8.93 -12.21
N ASN A 200 15.26 -9.93 -12.72
CA ASN A 200 16.64 -9.79 -13.17
C ASN A 200 16.77 -9.62 -14.69
N LEU A 201 15.63 -9.52 -15.39
CA LEU A 201 15.50 -9.36 -16.84
C LEU A 201 16.04 -10.52 -17.68
N THR A 202 16.45 -11.62 -17.05
CA THR A 202 17.04 -12.79 -17.71
C THR A 202 16.17 -14.03 -17.54
N ASP A 203 15.96 -14.47 -16.30
CA ASP A 203 15.31 -15.75 -15.99
C ASP A 203 14.50 -15.77 -14.69
N SER A 204 14.42 -14.65 -13.98
CA SER A 204 13.63 -14.49 -12.77
C SER A 204 12.66 -13.33 -13.00
N TRP A 205 11.37 -13.65 -13.12
CA TRP A 205 10.29 -12.68 -13.29
C TRP A 205 9.17 -13.03 -12.31
N GLN A 206 9.03 -12.24 -11.27
CA GLN A 206 8.04 -12.47 -10.22
C GLN A 206 7.01 -11.36 -10.22
N PHE A 207 5.79 -11.70 -10.64
CA PHE A 207 4.66 -10.78 -10.66
C PHE A 207 3.91 -10.86 -9.33
N PHE A 208 3.47 -9.72 -8.82
CA PHE A 208 2.69 -9.61 -7.58
C PHE A 208 1.47 -8.73 -7.81
N TRP A 209 0.34 -9.11 -7.21
CA TRP A 209 -0.88 -8.30 -7.23
C TRP A 209 -1.75 -8.54 -6.00
N ILE A 210 -2.57 -7.54 -5.68
CA ILE A 210 -3.61 -7.66 -4.66
C ILE A 210 -4.85 -8.30 -5.30
N SER A 211 -5.26 -9.44 -4.76
CA SER A 211 -6.41 -10.23 -5.20
C SER A 211 -7.61 -10.01 -4.28
N GLU A 212 -8.61 -10.88 -4.35
CA GLU A 212 -9.78 -10.85 -3.49
C GLU A 212 -9.50 -11.29 -2.04
N LYS A 213 -10.51 -11.11 -1.19
CA LYS A 213 -10.52 -11.66 0.16
C LYS A 213 -10.90 -13.12 0.12
N MET A 214 -10.17 -13.97 0.85
CA MET A 214 -10.64 -15.34 1.12
C MET A 214 -11.70 -15.36 2.23
N ASP A 215 -11.55 -14.49 3.23
CA ASP A 215 -12.46 -14.32 4.35
C ASP A 215 -12.64 -12.82 4.66
N PRO A 216 -13.66 -12.39 5.43
CA PRO A 216 -13.94 -10.98 5.69
C PRO A 216 -12.73 -10.15 6.17
N ASP A 217 -11.77 -10.78 6.83
CA ASP A 217 -10.61 -10.14 7.45
C ASP A 217 -9.26 -10.49 6.78
N GLN A 218 -9.26 -11.30 5.71
CA GLN A 218 -8.03 -11.78 5.07
C GLN A 218 -7.97 -11.41 3.59
N VAL A 219 -7.12 -10.44 3.28
CA VAL A 219 -6.79 -10.04 1.90
C VAL A 219 -5.74 -10.99 1.34
N THR A 220 -5.89 -11.41 0.09
CA THR A 220 -4.88 -12.23 -0.58
C THR A 220 -4.01 -11.38 -1.50
N MET A 221 -2.69 -11.40 -1.26
CA MET A 221 -1.68 -11.03 -2.26
C MET A 221 -1.28 -12.28 -3.02
N LYS A 222 -1.38 -12.24 -4.35
CA LYS A 222 -0.92 -13.34 -5.21
C LYS A 222 0.46 -13.02 -5.77
N HIS A 223 1.25 -14.05 -6.01
CA HIS A 223 2.47 -13.92 -6.79
C HIS A 223 2.66 -15.05 -7.79
N ALA A 224 3.25 -14.77 -8.95
CA ALA A 224 3.51 -15.75 -10.01
C ALA A 224 4.97 -15.69 -10.44
N LYS A 225 5.58 -16.86 -10.70
CA LYS A 225 6.98 -16.96 -11.14
C LYS A 225 7.05 -17.41 -12.60
N ILE A 226 7.76 -16.62 -13.39
CA ILE A 226 7.99 -16.81 -14.82
C ILE A 226 9.50 -16.83 -15.07
N SER A 227 9.96 -17.73 -15.94
CA SER A 227 11.40 -17.94 -16.18
C SER A 227 11.86 -17.49 -17.57
N LYS A 228 10.93 -17.14 -18.46
CA LYS A 228 11.25 -16.67 -19.81
C LYS A 228 10.87 -15.20 -20.00
N PRO A 229 11.77 -14.36 -20.53
CA PRO A 229 11.44 -12.97 -20.85
C PRO A 229 10.26 -12.82 -21.80
N SER A 230 10.13 -13.72 -22.78
CA SER A 230 9.02 -13.74 -23.74
C SER A 230 7.67 -13.82 -23.04
N GLU A 231 7.51 -14.81 -22.16
CA GLU A 231 6.31 -15.04 -21.37
C GLU A 231 6.02 -13.83 -20.47
N ALA A 232 7.05 -13.29 -19.81
CA ALA A 232 6.92 -12.12 -18.96
C ALA A 232 6.47 -10.87 -19.73
N PHE A 233 7.04 -10.61 -20.91
CA PHE A 233 6.63 -9.47 -21.74
C PHE A 233 5.23 -9.65 -22.33
N GLU A 234 4.81 -10.86 -22.70
CA GLU A 234 3.42 -11.11 -23.11
C GLU A 234 2.44 -10.83 -21.95
N ILE A 235 2.80 -11.18 -20.71
CA ILE A 235 2.01 -10.83 -19.51
C ILE A 235 1.90 -9.31 -19.39
N ILE A 236 3.02 -8.58 -19.49
CA ILE A 236 3.03 -7.12 -19.39
C ILE A 236 2.18 -6.51 -20.52
N ARG A 237 2.37 -6.91 -21.78
CA ARG A 237 1.57 -6.40 -22.90
C ARG A 237 0.07 -6.66 -22.70
N SER A 238 -0.28 -7.86 -22.25
CA SER A 238 -1.67 -8.23 -21.96
C SER A 238 -2.26 -7.42 -20.80
N LEU A 239 -1.47 -7.15 -19.76
CA LEU A 239 -1.89 -6.28 -18.65
C LEU A 239 -2.20 -4.87 -19.16
N LEU A 240 -1.26 -4.26 -19.89
CA LEU A 240 -1.34 -2.86 -20.28
C LEU A 240 -2.48 -2.59 -21.28
N SER A 241 -2.75 -3.54 -22.18
CA SER A 241 -3.84 -3.43 -23.18
C SER A 241 -5.24 -3.64 -22.58
N GLN A 242 -5.34 -4.04 -21.32
CA GLN A 242 -6.62 -4.33 -20.67
C GLN A 242 -7.10 -3.14 -19.85
N SER A 243 -8.39 -2.81 -20.01
CA SER A 243 -9.03 -1.77 -19.22
C SER A 243 -8.88 -2.02 -17.72
N THR A 244 -8.53 -0.97 -16.97
CA THR A 244 -8.43 -1.02 -15.50
C THR A 244 -9.78 -1.26 -14.81
N ALA A 245 -10.89 -1.00 -15.50
CA ALA A 245 -12.24 -1.30 -15.01
C ALA A 245 -12.50 -2.82 -14.88
N ASN A 246 -11.73 -3.65 -15.59
CA ASN A 246 -11.87 -5.11 -15.53
C ASN A 246 -11.29 -5.63 -14.22
N THR A 247 -12.16 -6.11 -13.34
CA THR A 247 -11.77 -6.69 -12.06
C THR A 247 -11.11 -8.06 -12.17
N GLU A 248 -11.23 -8.68 -13.33
CA GLU A 248 -10.70 -9.98 -13.67
C GLU A 248 -10.13 -9.89 -15.09
N ILE A 249 -8.86 -10.25 -15.23
CA ILE A 249 -8.14 -10.18 -16.50
C ILE A 249 -7.53 -11.54 -16.81
N THR A 250 -7.47 -11.89 -18.08
CA THR A 250 -6.74 -13.09 -18.50
C THR A 250 -5.31 -12.68 -18.84
N LEU A 251 -4.34 -13.32 -18.20
CA LEU A 251 -2.93 -13.10 -18.48
C LEU A 251 -2.32 -14.40 -19.02
N PRO A 252 -1.51 -14.33 -20.09
CA PRO A 252 -0.83 -15.51 -20.62
C PRO A 252 0.04 -16.15 -19.54
N CYS A 253 0.26 -17.46 -19.62
CA CYS A 253 1.08 -18.22 -18.67
C CYS A 253 0.58 -18.25 -17.22
N ILE A 254 -0.50 -17.56 -16.84
CA ILE A 254 -1.13 -17.67 -15.52
C ILE A 254 -2.40 -18.52 -15.68
N GLN A 255 -2.49 -19.63 -14.95
CA GLN A 255 -3.50 -20.66 -15.21
C GLN A 255 -4.93 -20.20 -14.96
N GLU A 256 -5.12 -19.34 -13.96
CA GLU A 256 -6.43 -18.82 -13.57
C GLU A 256 -6.55 -17.34 -13.92
N PRO A 257 -7.77 -16.84 -14.21
CA PRO A 257 -7.98 -15.42 -14.39
C PRO A 257 -7.47 -14.62 -13.18
N VAL A 258 -6.74 -13.55 -13.49
CA VAL A 258 -6.11 -12.68 -12.50
C VAL A 258 -7.12 -11.66 -12.02
N LYS A 259 -7.64 -11.88 -10.81
CA LYS A 259 -8.49 -10.93 -10.10
C LYS A 259 -7.63 -9.88 -9.43
N ARG A 260 -7.85 -8.60 -9.77
CA ARG A 260 -7.13 -7.47 -9.17
C ARG A 260 -8.10 -6.61 -8.39
N ARG A 261 -7.74 -6.31 -7.14
CA ARG A 261 -8.55 -5.51 -6.23
C ARG A 261 -7.70 -4.40 -5.62
N LYS A 262 -8.34 -3.27 -5.32
CA LYS A 262 -7.75 -2.22 -4.50
C LYS A 262 -7.65 -2.67 -3.06
N LEU A 263 -6.45 -2.57 -2.49
CA LEU A 263 -6.19 -2.85 -1.09
C LEU A 263 -6.97 -1.90 -0.19
N ASP A 264 -7.01 -0.61 -0.51
CA ASP A 264 -7.67 0.40 0.32
C ASP A 264 -9.18 0.19 0.51
N ARG A 265 -9.85 -0.48 -0.44
CA ARG A 265 -11.26 -0.87 -0.35
C ARG A 265 -11.49 -2.13 0.47
N MET A 266 -10.44 -2.89 0.75
CA MET A 266 -10.49 -4.18 1.44
C MET A 266 -9.89 -4.14 2.83
N LEU A 267 -8.99 -3.20 3.11
CA LEU A 267 -8.55 -2.97 4.48
C LEU A 267 -9.76 -2.63 5.34
N PRO A 268 -9.75 -3.00 6.64
CA PRO A 268 -10.83 -2.67 7.55
C PRO A 268 -11.15 -1.19 7.36
N ALA A 269 -12.38 -0.91 6.96
CA ALA A 269 -12.84 0.45 7.03
C ALA A 269 -12.63 0.86 8.48
N VAL A 270 -11.81 1.89 8.73
CA VAL A 270 -12.10 2.72 9.89
C VAL A 270 -13.45 3.35 9.55
N ASN A 271 -14.52 2.60 9.80
CA ASN A 271 -15.90 2.79 9.35
C ASN A 271 -16.07 3.98 8.42
N ALA A 272 -16.01 3.78 7.09
CA ALA A 272 -16.23 4.86 6.14
C ALA A 272 -17.66 5.43 6.23
N SER A 273 -18.62 4.67 6.79
CA SER A 273 -19.96 5.17 7.16
C SER A 273 -19.95 6.10 8.39
N ALA A 274 -18.83 6.16 9.09
CA ALA A 274 -18.56 6.97 10.25
C ALA A 274 -17.25 7.74 9.94
N GLY A 275 -17.25 8.53 8.85
CA GLY A 275 -16.08 9.21 8.29
C GLY A 275 -15.40 10.19 9.26
N VAL A 276 -14.78 11.26 8.74
CA VAL A 276 -14.21 12.35 9.58
C VAL A 276 -15.10 12.71 10.78
N ALA A 277 -16.42 12.69 10.58
CA ALA A 277 -17.43 12.83 11.62
C ALA A 277 -17.29 11.87 12.81
N SER A 278 -17.06 10.56 12.62
CA SER A 278 -16.92 9.63 13.75
C SER A 278 -15.56 9.73 14.44
N CYS A 279 -14.49 10.05 13.71
CA CYS A 279 -13.21 10.39 14.35
C CYS A 279 -13.38 11.60 15.26
N VAL A 280 -14.13 12.62 14.81
CA VAL A 280 -14.46 13.81 15.61
C VAL A 280 -15.41 13.49 16.76
N GLU A 281 -16.45 12.67 16.55
CA GLU A 281 -17.39 12.25 17.61
C GLU A 281 -16.66 11.45 18.70
N ARG A 282 -15.84 10.46 18.32
CA ARG A 282 -15.03 9.69 19.26
C ARG A 282 -14.07 10.59 20.03
N TYR A 283 -13.48 11.58 19.37
CA TYR A 283 -12.66 12.57 20.05
C TYR A 283 -13.45 13.38 21.08
N ASN A 284 -14.65 13.85 20.72
CA ASN A 284 -15.52 14.59 21.63
C ASN A 284 -16.00 13.72 22.80
N ASP A 285 -16.37 12.47 22.56
CA ASP A 285 -16.81 11.54 23.61
C ASP A 285 -15.72 11.31 24.64
N ILE A 286 -14.49 11.00 24.20
CA ILE A 286 -13.36 10.76 25.10
C ILE A 286 -12.98 12.04 25.84
N THR A 287 -12.81 13.17 25.13
CA THR A 287 -12.43 14.44 25.76
C THR A 287 -13.49 14.98 26.72
N SER A 288 -14.77 14.63 26.55
CA SER A 288 -15.82 14.98 27.51
C SER A 288 -15.65 14.27 28.86
N VAL A 289 -15.03 13.09 28.88
CA VAL A 289 -14.79 12.28 30.08
C VAL A 289 -13.40 12.55 30.66
N THR A 290 -12.37 12.63 29.81
CA THR A 290 -10.97 12.70 30.25
C THR A 290 -10.43 14.14 30.30
N GLY A 291 -11.17 15.11 29.77
CA GLY A 291 -10.66 16.45 29.50
C GLY A 291 -9.83 16.51 28.20
N PRO A 292 -9.43 17.73 27.78
CA PRO A 292 -8.68 17.93 26.54
C PRO A 292 -7.28 17.32 26.61
N ASP A 293 -6.94 16.50 25.61
CA ASP A 293 -5.62 15.89 25.44
C ASP A 293 -5.06 16.26 24.05
N VAL A 294 -3.92 16.95 24.04
CA VAL A 294 -3.26 17.46 22.82
C VAL A 294 -2.70 16.34 21.96
N GLU A 295 -2.17 15.28 22.56
CA GLU A 295 -1.63 14.14 21.82
C GLU A 295 -2.75 13.33 21.19
N PHE A 296 -3.86 13.14 21.92
CA PHE A 296 -5.04 12.49 21.40
C PHE A 296 -5.72 13.29 20.27
N ALA A 297 -5.79 14.61 20.41
CA ALA A 297 -6.26 15.50 19.34
C ALA A 297 -5.39 15.39 18.09
N ARG A 298 -4.06 15.36 18.25
CA ARG A 298 -3.12 15.20 17.15
C ARG A 298 -3.24 13.83 16.47
N ALA A 299 -3.36 12.75 17.25
CA ALA A 299 -3.57 11.40 16.72
C ALA A 299 -4.86 11.32 15.88
N THR A 300 -5.96 11.91 16.39
CA THR A 300 -7.25 11.98 15.69
C THR A 300 -7.13 12.78 14.39
N ALA A 301 -6.51 13.96 14.43
CA ALA A 301 -6.28 14.78 13.24
C ALA A 301 -5.45 14.05 12.18
N ASN A 302 -4.38 13.36 12.58
CA ASN A 302 -3.56 12.57 11.67
C ASN A 302 -4.37 11.42 11.03
N GLN A 303 -5.21 10.74 11.82
CA GLN A 303 -6.09 9.69 11.31
C GLN A 303 -7.08 10.22 10.28
N ILE A 304 -7.66 11.40 10.51
CA ILE A 304 -8.55 12.09 9.58
C ILE A 304 -7.82 12.39 8.27
N VAL A 305 -6.63 12.99 8.33
CA VAL A 305 -5.85 13.36 7.14
C VAL A 305 -5.47 12.13 6.30
N ARG A 306 -5.09 11.00 6.92
CA ARG A 306 -4.77 9.75 6.21
C ARG A 306 -5.94 9.12 5.45
N ASN A 307 -7.15 9.37 5.93
CA ASN A 307 -8.35 8.88 5.28
C ASN A 307 -8.77 9.75 4.08
N ILE A 308 -8.12 10.90 3.86
CA ILE A 308 -8.34 11.74 2.69
C ILE A 308 -7.32 11.35 1.62
N PRO A 309 -7.76 10.79 0.46
CA PRO A 309 -6.84 10.30 -0.57
C PRO A 309 -5.78 11.32 -1.00
N ALA A 310 -6.18 12.60 -1.14
CA ALA A 310 -5.29 13.69 -1.54
C ALA A 310 -4.14 13.99 -0.56
N PHE A 311 -4.21 13.54 0.70
CA PHE A 311 -3.20 13.82 1.72
C PHE A 311 -2.38 12.60 2.16
N ARG A 312 -2.59 11.41 1.57
CA ARG A 312 -1.90 10.16 1.98
C ARG A 312 -0.35 10.26 1.92
N LYS A 313 0.19 11.06 0.98
CA LYS A 313 1.62 11.36 0.86
C LYS A 313 2.18 12.27 1.96
N TYR A 314 1.34 13.07 2.60
CA TYR A 314 1.76 14.11 3.55
C TYR A 314 1.45 13.73 5.02
N ALA A 315 0.95 12.51 5.26
CA ALA A 315 0.32 12.10 6.52
C ALA A 315 1.08 11.02 7.31
#